data_AF-A0A7Y4XP83-F1
#
_entry.id   AF-A0A7Y4XP83-F1
#
_cell.length_a   1.000
_cell.length_b   1.000
_cell.length_c   1.000
_cell.angle_alpha   90.00
_cell.angle_beta   90.00
_cell.angle_gamma   90.00
#
_symmetry.space_group_name_H-M   'P 1'
#
loop_
_entity.id
_entity.type
_entity.pdbx_description
1 polymer ?
#
loop_
_entity_poly.entity_id
_entity_poly.type
_entity_poly.pdbx_seq_one_letter_code
_entity_poly.pdbx_strand_id
1 'polypeptide(L)'
;MAMTDQEQKEVRSYCAFILEKYGFDISPSDPIIPALYIIHKEMQLNNQNNKAIGELIKEASTKISPTVFHFVSPGEAFRFQLGVAVKWIIISIPMLILMWIGVWYRSMIYDLDSARTIVQASDNVGELFKRAKVDEKGHYFIDFTAARKDSVIHFREFEKLNAKTIRVYLGKKSQ
;
A
#
# COMPACT_ATOMS: atom_id res chain seq x y z
N MET A 1 -17.63 -40.10 11.44
CA MET A 1 -18.70 -39.36 12.12
C MET A 1 -20.00 -39.90 11.55
N ALA A 2 -20.84 -40.56 12.35
CA ALA A 2 -22.10 -41.12 11.86
C ALA A 2 -23.12 -39.98 11.75
N MET A 3 -23.83 -39.93 10.62
CA MET A 3 -24.82 -38.92 10.28
C MET A 3 -26.06 -39.08 11.17
N THR A 4 -26.70 -37.97 11.56
CA THR A 4 -27.89 -38.01 12.43
C THR A 4 -29.14 -38.45 11.66
N ASP A 5 -30.14 -39.02 12.35
CA ASP A 5 -31.40 -39.47 11.74
C ASP A 5 -32.13 -38.33 10.99
N GLN A 6 -32.01 -37.10 11.51
CA GLN A 6 -32.59 -35.91 10.89
C GLN A 6 -31.87 -35.55 9.58
N GLU A 7 -30.54 -35.53 9.58
CA GLU A 7 -29.75 -35.29 8.36
C GLU A 7 -29.99 -36.38 7.32
N GLN A 8 -30.17 -37.64 7.75
CA GLN A 8 -30.44 -38.75 6.83
C GLN A 8 -31.79 -38.59 6.13
N LYS A 9 -32.80 -38.06 6.84
CA LYS A 9 -34.11 -37.70 6.26
C LYS A 9 -33.99 -36.54 5.28
N GLU A 10 -33.23 -35.51 5.64
CA GLU A 10 -32.97 -34.34 4.76
C GLU A 10 -32.27 -34.75 3.47
N VAL A 11 -31.25 -35.61 3.55
CA VAL A 11 -30.53 -36.11 2.37
C VAL A 11 -31.43 -36.96 1.47
N ARG A 12 -32.28 -37.82 2.03
CA ARG A 12 -33.29 -38.55 1.23
C ARG A 12 -34.24 -37.62 0.51
N SER A 13 -34.69 -36.55 1.18
CA SER A 13 -35.54 -35.54 0.55
C SER A 13 -34.82 -34.76 -0.55
N TYR A 14 -33.52 -34.51 -0.39
CA TYR A 14 -32.69 -33.87 -1.40
C TYR A 14 -32.45 -34.75 -2.63
N CYS A 15 -32.21 -36.06 -2.44
CA CYS A 15 -32.16 -37.03 -3.54
C CYS A 15 -33.47 -37.07 -4.33
N ALA A 16 -34.61 -37.08 -3.64
CA ALA A 16 -35.93 -37.02 -4.29
C ALA A 16 -36.12 -35.71 -5.08
N PHE A 17 -35.68 -34.58 -4.54
CA PHE A 17 -35.70 -33.29 -5.23
C PHE A 17 -34.82 -33.27 -6.48
N ILE A 18 -33.61 -33.84 -6.42
CA ILE A 18 -32.72 -33.92 -7.59
C ILE A 18 -33.37 -34.77 -8.68
N LEU A 19 -33.97 -35.91 -8.32
CA LEU A 19 -34.67 -36.79 -9.24
C LEU A 19 -35.83 -36.06 -9.92
N GLU A 20 -36.68 -35.38 -9.13
CA GLU A 20 -37.83 -34.64 -9.66
C GLU A 20 -37.41 -33.50 -10.58
N LYS A 21 -36.39 -32.73 -10.19
CA LYS A 21 -36.02 -31.50 -10.89
C LYS A 21 -35.08 -31.70 -12.07
N TYR A 22 -34.17 -32.68 -11.97
CA TYR A 22 -33.10 -32.88 -12.94
C TYR A 22 -33.08 -34.29 -13.55
N GLY A 23 -33.91 -35.22 -13.06
CA GLY A 23 -34.01 -36.58 -13.60
C GLY A 23 -32.86 -37.52 -13.19
N PHE A 24 -32.01 -37.13 -12.23
CA PHE A 24 -30.94 -38.01 -11.76
C PHE A 24 -31.44 -38.88 -10.61
N ASP A 25 -31.41 -40.20 -10.80
CA ASP A 25 -31.63 -41.18 -9.74
C ASP A 25 -30.31 -41.51 -9.05
N ILE A 26 -30.14 -41.01 -7.83
CA ILE A 26 -28.91 -41.19 -7.04
C ILE A 26 -29.30 -41.72 -5.67
N SER A 27 -28.69 -42.85 -5.29
CA SER A 27 -28.94 -43.48 -4.00
C SER A 27 -28.48 -42.58 -2.84
N PRO A 28 -29.24 -42.46 -1.74
CA PRO A 28 -28.82 -41.73 -0.54
C PRO A 28 -27.55 -42.29 0.12
N SER A 29 -27.16 -43.53 -0.23
CA SER A 29 -25.93 -44.18 0.23
C SER A 29 -24.72 -43.90 -0.67
N ASP A 30 -24.91 -43.19 -1.78
CA ASP A 30 -23.84 -42.82 -2.70
C ASP A 30 -22.85 -41.86 -2.00
N PRO A 31 -21.53 -42.12 -2.06
CA PRO A 31 -20.51 -41.30 -1.41
C PRO A 31 -20.49 -39.83 -1.88
N ILE A 32 -21.07 -39.53 -3.05
CA ILE A 32 -21.07 -38.18 -3.63
C ILE A 32 -22.20 -37.31 -3.04
N ILE A 33 -23.29 -37.93 -2.54
CA ILE A 33 -24.49 -37.22 -2.08
C ILE A 33 -24.26 -36.28 -0.89
N PRO A 34 -23.50 -36.65 0.16
CA PRO A 34 -23.22 -35.73 1.27
C PRO A 34 -22.55 -34.44 0.82
N ALA A 35 -21.60 -34.52 -0.12
CA ALA A 35 -20.91 -33.35 -0.66
C ALA A 35 -21.87 -32.46 -1.48
N LEU A 36 -22.69 -33.06 -2.36
CA LEU A 36 -23.70 -32.30 -3.11
C LEU A 36 -24.73 -31.62 -2.20
N TYR A 37 -25.17 -32.30 -1.14
CA TYR A 37 -26.11 -31.75 -0.18
C TYR A 37 -25.54 -30.53 0.56
N ILE A 38 -24.28 -30.60 1.01
CA ILE A 38 -23.59 -29.47 1.66
C ILE A 38 -23.50 -28.28 0.71
N ILE A 39 -23.03 -28.51 -0.54
CA ILE A 39 -22.94 -27.46 -1.55
C ILE A 39 -24.31 -26.83 -1.82
N HIS A 40 -25.36 -27.63 -1.92
CA HIS A 40 -26.71 -27.13 -2.12
C HIS A 40 -27.19 -26.25 -0.96
N LYS A 41 -26.93 -26.66 0.28
CA LYS A 41 -27.31 -25.93 1.49
C LYS A 41 -26.56 -24.59 1.59
N GLU A 42 -25.26 -24.59 1.30
CA GLU A 42 -24.46 -23.36 1.23
C GLU A 42 -24.96 -22.42 0.12
N MET A 43 -25.29 -22.96 -1.05
CA MET A 43 -25.84 -22.16 -2.16
C MET A 43 -27.20 -21.55 -1.81
N GLN A 44 -28.08 -22.31 -1.13
CA GLN A 44 -29.36 -21.79 -0.65
C GLN A 44 -29.16 -20.67 0.36
N LEU A 45 -28.28 -20.85 1.34
CA LEU A 45 -27.96 -19.83 2.35
C LEU A 45 -27.39 -18.56 1.68
N ASN A 46 -26.47 -18.72 0.74
CA ASN A 46 -25.88 -17.60 0.01
C ASN A 46 -26.94 -16.84 -0.81
N ASN A 47 -27.85 -17.55 -1.48
CA ASN A 47 -28.96 -16.92 -2.19
C ASN A 47 -29.92 -16.16 -1.27
N GLN A 48 -30.20 -16.68 -0.07
CA GLN A 48 -31.01 -15.98 0.92
C GLN A 48 -30.31 -14.71 1.42
N ASN A 49 -29.02 -14.80 1.75
CA ASN A 49 -28.22 -13.65 2.17
C ASN A 49 -28.14 -12.58 1.07
N ASN A 50 -27.92 -12.98 -0.19
CA ASN A 50 -27.87 -12.04 -1.30
C ASN A 50 -29.21 -11.33 -1.53
N LYS A 51 -30.34 -12.03 -1.35
CA LYS A 51 -31.66 -11.40 -1.40
C LYS A 51 -31.84 -10.37 -0.28
N ALA A 52 -31.46 -10.71 0.96
CA ALA A 52 -31.54 -9.79 2.08
C ALA A 52 -30.64 -8.56 1.89
N ILE A 53 -29.42 -8.74 1.38
CA ILE A 53 -28.52 -7.62 1.02
C ILE A 53 -29.15 -6.77 -0.09
N GLY A 54 -29.71 -7.39 -1.12
CA GLY A 54 -30.41 -6.70 -2.20
C GLY A 54 -31.58 -5.84 -1.71
N GLU A 55 -32.34 -6.34 -0.73
CA GLU A 55 -33.43 -5.60 -0.09
C GLU A 55 -32.91 -4.40 0.70
N LEU A 56 -31.83 -4.55 1.47
CA LEU A 56 -31.18 -3.45 2.20
C LEU A 56 -30.64 -2.38 1.25
N ILE A 57 -30.01 -2.78 0.14
CA ILE A 57 -29.53 -1.85 -0.88
C ILE A 57 -30.70 -1.11 -1.52
N LYS A 58 -31.80 -1.80 -1.82
CA LYS A 58 -33.00 -1.19 -2.38
C LYS A 58 -33.60 -0.17 -1.41
N GLU A 59 -33.72 -0.52 -0.14
CA GLU A 59 -34.19 0.39 0.90
C GLU A 59 -33.27 1.62 1.04
N ALA A 60 -31.96 1.41 1.11
CA ALA A 60 -30.99 2.50 1.15
C ALA A 60 -31.08 3.40 -0.09
N SER A 61 -31.22 2.81 -1.28
CA SER A 61 -31.37 3.55 -2.53
C SER A 61 -32.66 4.39 -2.56
N THR A 62 -33.75 3.91 -1.98
CA THR A 62 -35.00 4.71 -1.90
C THR A 62 -34.87 5.90 -0.96
N LYS A 63 -34.08 5.77 0.11
CA LYS A 63 -33.79 6.88 1.05
C LYS A 63 -32.85 7.93 0.47
N ILE A 64 -31.99 7.55 -0.48
CA ILE A 64 -31.00 8.45 -1.09
C ILE A 64 -31.65 9.46 -2.05
N SER A 65 -32.93 9.29 -2.43
CA SER A 65 -33.68 10.20 -3.33
C SER A 65 -32.78 10.82 -4.42
N PRO A 66 -32.16 9.99 -5.28
CA PRO A 66 -31.15 10.46 -6.20
C PRO A 66 -31.73 11.57 -7.06
N THR A 67 -31.01 12.69 -7.16
CA THR A 67 -31.45 13.83 -7.97
C THR A 67 -31.51 13.39 -9.43
N VAL A 68 -32.72 13.26 -9.96
CA VAL A 68 -32.93 12.87 -11.36
C VAL A 68 -32.77 14.12 -12.23
N PHE A 69 -31.79 14.09 -13.13
CA PHE A 69 -31.57 15.16 -14.10
C PHE A 69 -32.27 14.82 -15.40
N HIS A 70 -33.22 15.67 -15.81
CA HIS A 70 -33.87 15.57 -17.11
C HIS A 70 -33.13 16.46 -18.11
N PHE A 71 -32.64 15.87 -19.19
CA PHE A 71 -31.97 16.58 -20.28
C PHE A 71 -32.95 16.72 -21.45
N VAL A 72 -33.19 17.94 -21.92
CA VAL A 72 -34.23 18.24 -22.91
C VAL A 72 -33.65 18.21 -24.32
N SER A 73 -32.37 18.53 -24.47
CA SER A 73 -31.70 18.58 -25.77
C SER A 73 -30.62 17.49 -25.95
N PRO A 74 -30.41 16.99 -27.17
CA PRO A 74 -29.34 16.04 -27.45
C PRO A 74 -27.97 16.69 -27.18
N GLY A 75 -27.17 16.04 -26.33
CA GLY A 75 -25.81 16.47 -25.96
C GLY A 75 -25.68 17.17 -24.60
N GLU A 76 -26.78 17.58 -23.96
CA GLU A 76 -26.75 18.13 -22.60
C GLU A 76 -26.23 17.11 -21.56
N ALA A 77 -26.66 15.85 -21.68
CA ALA A 77 -26.20 14.78 -20.80
C ALA A 77 -24.66 14.60 -20.85
N PHE A 78 -24.09 14.68 -22.06
CA PHE A 78 -22.64 14.58 -22.25
C PHE A 78 -21.90 15.77 -21.63
N ARG A 79 -22.42 17.00 -21.82
CA ARG A 79 -21.85 18.21 -21.19
C ARG A 79 -21.93 18.16 -19.67
N PHE A 80 -23.02 17.64 -19.13
CA PHE A 80 -23.19 17.45 -17.69
C PHE A 80 -22.16 16.44 -17.14
N GLN A 81 -22.03 15.28 -17.79
CA GLN A 81 -21.03 14.27 -17.41
C GLN A 81 -19.60 14.83 -17.47
N LEU A 82 -19.28 15.59 -18.51
CA LEU A 82 -17.96 16.20 -18.66
C LEU A 82 -17.72 17.26 -17.59
N GLY A 83 -18.71 18.09 -17.25
CA GLY A 83 -18.63 19.05 -16.15
C GLY A 83 -18.41 18.39 -14.79
N VAL A 84 -19.12 17.28 -14.51
CA VAL A 84 -18.91 16.49 -13.29
C VAL A 84 -17.51 15.90 -13.26
N ALA A 85 -17.04 15.31 -14.36
CA ALA A 85 -15.70 14.74 -14.46
C ALA A 85 -14.61 15.81 -14.23
N VAL A 86 -14.74 16.98 -14.87
CA VAL A 86 -13.80 18.10 -14.72
C VAL A 86 -13.78 18.59 -13.26
N LYS A 87 -14.94 18.72 -12.60
CA LYS A 87 -15.01 19.08 -11.18
C LYS A 87 -14.19 18.13 -10.31
N TRP A 88 -14.32 16.82 -10.54
CA TRP A 88 -13.57 15.82 -9.79
C TRP A 88 -12.07 15.86 -10.08
N ILE A 89 -11.69 16.08 -11.34
CA ILE A 89 -10.28 16.25 -11.74
C ILE A 89 -9.65 17.45 -11.03
N ILE A 90 -10.35 18.60 -11.01
CA ILE A 90 -9.86 19.83 -10.37
C ILE A 90 -9.68 19.65 -8.86
N ILE A 91 -10.49 18.83 -8.20
CA ILE A 91 -10.36 18.58 -6.76
C ILE A 91 -9.29 17.53 -6.45
N SER A 92 -9.24 16.46 -7.25
CA SER A 92 -8.35 15.31 -6.99
C SER A 92 -6.88 15.60 -7.29
N ILE A 93 -6.57 16.33 -8.37
CA ILE A 93 -5.18 16.64 -8.74
C ILE A 93 -4.45 17.43 -7.63
N PRO A 94 -4.98 18.55 -7.10
CA PRO A 94 -4.33 19.29 -6.02
C PRO A 94 -4.17 18.45 -4.76
N MET A 95 -5.16 17.61 -4.44
CA MET A 95 -5.10 16.72 -3.27
C MET A 95 -3.95 15.72 -3.39
N LEU A 96 -3.76 15.13 -4.57
CA LEU A 96 -2.64 14.23 -4.85
C LEU A 96 -1.30 14.95 -4.79
N ILE A 97 -1.20 16.17 -5.33
CA ILE A 97 0.01 17.00 -5.26
C ILE A 97 0.37 17.30 -3.80
N LEU A 98 -0.60 17.72 -2.99
CA LEU A 98 -0.38 18.00 -1.57
C LEU A 98 0.06 16.75 -0.80
N MET A 99 -0.55 15.60 -1.09
CA MET A 99 -0.17 14.33 -0.49
C MET A 99 1.27 13.96 -0.86
N TRP A 100 1.65 14.15 -2.13
CA TRP A 100 3.01 13.91 -2.61
C TRP A 100 4.03 14.82 -1.93
N ILE A 101 3.73 16.12 -1.81
CA ILE A 101 4.57 17.09 -1.09
C ILE A 101 4.74 16.68 0.37
N GLY A 102 3.66 16.24 1.03
CA GLY A 102 3.72 15.75 2.40
C GLY A 102 4.62 14.53 2.58
N VAL A 103 4.53 13.55 1.67
CA VAL A 103 5.40 12.36 1.66
C VAL A 103 6.85 12.76 1.44
N TRP A 104 7.11 13.62 0.46
CA TRP A 104 8.47 14.09 0.16
C TRP A 104 9.09 14.85 1.32
N TYR A 105 8.35 15.78 1.92
CA TYR A 105 8.79 16.55 3.09
C TYR A 105 9.11 15.63 4.28
N ARG A 106 8.25 14.64 4.54
CA ARG A 106 8.47 13.65 5.60
C ARG A 106 9.72 12.81 5.34
N SER A 107 9.96 12.40 4.09
CA SER A 107 11.20 11.68 3.71
C SER A 107 12.44 12.53 4.01
N MET A 108 12.43 13.80 3.61
CA MET A 108 13.56 14.71 3.83
C MET A 108 13.88 14.90 5.33
N ILE A 109 12.86 14.97 6.20
CA ILE A 109 13.06 15.04 7.65
C ILE A 109 13.69 13.76 8.19
N TYR A 110 13.20 12.58 7.77
CA TYR A 110 13.77 11.31 8.25
C TYR A 110 15.21 11.11 7.81
N ASP A 111 15.58 11.56 6.61
CA ASP A 111 16.96 11.51 6.13
C ASP A 111 17.87 12.42 6.98
N LEU A 112 17.39 13.60 7.35
CA LEU A 112 18.10 14.53 8.25
C LEU A 112 18.24 13.96 9.67
N ASP A 113 17.18 13.37 10.23
CA ASP A 113 17.22 12.77 11.56
C ASP A 113 18.14 11.53 11.59
N SER A 114 18.14 10.73 10.53
CA SER A 114 19.06 9.60 10.39
C SER A 114 20.51 10.07 10.32
N ALA A 115 20.80 11.10 9.52
CA ALA A 115 22.13 11.70 9.44
C ALA A 115 22.57 12.30 10.79
N ARG A 116 21.66 12.99 11.49
CA ARG A 116 21.93 13.57 12.82
C ARG A 116 22.18 12.51 13.87
N THR A 117 21.44 11.40 13.82
CA THR A 117 21.61 10.27 14.75
C THR A 117 22.95 9.58 14.53
N ILE A 118 23.41 9.42 13.29
CA ILE A 118 24.76 8.88 12.98
C ILE A 118 25.85 9.81 13.52
N VAL A 119 25.69 11.12 13.36
CA VAL A 119 26.64 12.12 13.88
C VAL A 119 26.65 12.16 15.40
N GLN A 120 25.50 12.03 16.07
CA GLN A 120 25.41 12.04 17.53
C GLN A 120 25.81 10.71 18.19
N ALA A 121 25.59 9.57 17.53
CA ALA A 121 25.91 8.25 18.06
C ALA A 121 27.41 7.89 17.96
N SER A 122 28.22 8.74 17.32
CA SER A 122 29.66 8.49 17.16
C SER A 122 30.48 9.55 17.88
N ASP A 123 30.91 9.24 19.11
CA ASP A 123 31.87 10.05 19.88
C ASP A 123 33.14 10.38 19.07
N ASN A 124 33.55 9.45 18.19
CA ASN A 124 34.69 9.61 17.28
C ASN A 124 34.47 10.70 16.21
N VAL A 125 33.24 10.94 15.74
CA VAL A 125 32.96 11.97 14.72
C VAL A 125 32.98 13.36 15.35
N GLY A 126 32.54 13.51 16.60
CA GLY A 126 32.67 14.75 17.35
C GLY A 126 34.13 15.19 17.54
N GLU A 127 35.04 14.25 17.82
CA GLU A 127 36.48 14.55 17.87
C GLU A 127 37.08 14.85 16.50
N LEU A 128 36.64 14.17 15.44
CA LEU A 128 37.08 14.46 14.07
C LEU A 128 36.66 15.86 13.63
N PHE A 129 35.44 16.29 13.93
CA PHE A 129 34.97 17.65 13.64
C PHE A 129 35.79 18.73 14.36
N LYS A 130 36.26 18.48 15.59
CA LYS A 130 37.16 19.41 16.30
C LYS A 130 38.53 19.57 15.61
N ARG A 131 38.95 18.57 14.82
CA ARG A 131 40.19 18.60 14.03
C ARG A 131 39.99 19.13 12.61
N ALA A 132 38.75 19.40 12.21
CA ALA A 132 38.45 19.98 10.91
C ALA A 132 38.92 21.44 10.86
N LYS A 133 39.69 21.76 9.82
CA LYS A 133 40.22 23.09 9.53
C LYS A 133 39.60 23.62 8.25
N VAL A 134 39.63 24.94 8.07
CA VAL A 134 39.14 25.62 6.87
C VAL A 134 40.31 26.25 6.15
N ASP A 135 40.43 25.98 4.85
CA ASP A 135 41.41 26.63 3.97
C ASP A 135 40.94 28.02 3.52
N GLU A 136 41.84 28.87 3.02
CA GLU A 136 41.54 30.23 2.51
C GLU A 136 40.45 30.22 1.41
N LYS A 137 40.31 29.08 0.71
CA LYS A 137 39.28 28.86 -0.33
C LYS A 137 37.92 28.37 0.21
N GLY A 138 37.76 28.24 1.53
CA GLY A 138 36.52 27.83 2.19
C GLY A 138 36.22 26.33 2.17
N HIS A 139 37.24 25.49 1.96
CA HIS A 139 37.11 24.03 2.03
C HIS A 139 37.39 23.53 3.45
N TYR A 140 36.56 22.61 3.93
CA TYR A 140 36.80 21.91 5.19
C TYR A 140 37.70 20.70 4.95
N PHE A 141 38.73 20.53 5.79
CA PHE A 141 39.66 19.40 5.68
C PHE A 141 40.15 18.90 7.03
N ILE A 142 40.60 17.63 7.08
CA ILE A 142 41.30 17.04 8.23
C ILE A 142 42.63 16.47 7.75
N ASP A 143 43.70 16.75 8.49
CA ASP A 143 45.03 16.17 8.26
C ASP A 143 45.20 14.89 9.10
N PHE A 144 45.44 13.77 8.42
CA PHE A 144 45.74 12.48 9.03
C PHE A 144 47.25 12.19 8.94
N THR A 145 47.79 11.52 9.96
CA THR A 145 49.17 11.00 9.90
C THR A 145 49.13 9.65 9.21
N ALA A 146 49.82 9.52 8.07
CA ALA A 146 49.82 8.30 7.27
C ALA A 146 50.56 7.18 7.99
N ALA A 147 49.85 6.16 8.48
CA ALA A 147 50.45 4.89 8.88
C ALA A 147 50.59 3.97 7.65
N ARG A 148 51.63 3.12 7.62
CA ARG A 148 52.00 2.26 6.47
C ARG A 148 50.94 1.25 5.98
N LYS A 149 49.75 1.20 6.59
CA LYS A 149 48.63 0.30 6.24
C LYS A 149 47.25 0.97 6.39
N ASP A 150 47.14 2.25 6.09
CA ASP A 150 45.92 3.01 6.38
C ASP A 150 44.82 2.90 5.31
N SER A 151 43.58 2.78 5.80
CA SER A 151 42.31 2.77 5.05
C SER A 151 42.00 4.10 4.33
N VAL A 152 42.92 5.07 4.40
CA VAL A 152 42.77 6.41 3.82
C VAL A 152 42.74 6.37 2.29
N ILE A 153 43.23 5.28 1.68
CA ILE A 153 43.14 5.03 0.23
C ILE A 153 41.69 4.95 -0.30
N HIS A 154 40.70 4.76 0.58
CA HIS A 154 39.29 4.64 0.20
C HIS A 154 38.53 5.98 0.21
N PHE A 155 39.13 7.07 0.68
CA PHE A 155 38.51 8.39 0.53
C PHE A 155 38.63 8.85 -0.93
N ARG A 156 37.57 9.44 -1.49
CA ARG A 156 37.59 9.93 -2.88
C ARG A 156 38.31 11.27 -3.03
N GLU A 157 38.36 12.07 -1.97
CA GLU A 157 38.87 13.44 -1.99
C GLU A 157 40.00 13.61 -0.96
N PHE A 158 41.17 13.03 -1.25
CA PHE A 158 42.37 13.22 -0.43
C PHE A 158 43.57 13.73 -1.23
N GLU A 159 44.41 14.51 -0.57
CA GLU A 159 45.65 15.06 -1.08
C GLU A 159 46.81 14.68 -0.17
N LYS A 160 47.86 14.11 -0.74
CA LYS A 160 49.06 13.74 0.04
C LYS A 160 50.00 14.94 0.12
N LEU A 161 50.12 15.53 1.30
CA LEU A 161 50.98 16.70 1.53
C LEU A 161 52.46 16.33 1.67
N ASN A 162 52.76 15.23 2.38
CA ASN A 162 54.12 14.72 2.52
C ASN A 162 54.11 13.19 2.74
N ALA A 163 55.28 12.59 2.95
CA ALA A 163 55.41 11.15 3.18
C ALA A 163 54.66 10.61 4.42
N LYS A 164 54.28 11.50 5.36
CA LYS A 164 53.68 11.17 6.67
C LYS A 164 52.31 11.81 6.90
N THR A 165 51.78 12.60 5.98
CA THR A 165 50.60 13.44 6.20
C THR A 165 49.72 13.44 4.95
N ILE A 166 48.44 13.13 5.15
CA ILE A 166 47.41 13.13 4.11
C ILE A 166 46.29 14.04 4.57
N ARG A 167 45.84 14.93 3.68
CA ARG A 167 44.70 15.80 3.88
C ARG A 167 43.47 15.18 3.23
N VAL A 168 42.37 15.06 3.96
CA VAL A 168 41.08 14.62 3.42
C VAL A 168 40.13 15.80 3.43
N TYR A 169 39.53 16.11 2.27
CA TYR A 169 38.55 17.18 2.13
C TYR A 169 37.16 16.65 2.48
N LEU A 170 36.40 17.45 3.23
CA LEU A 170 35.06 17.12 3.74
C LEU A 170 33.95 17.85 3.00
N GLY A 171 34.30 18.71 2.04
CA GLY A 171 33.38 19.54 1.27
C GLY A 171 33.66 21.04 1.41
N LYS A 172 32.86 21.84 0.69
CA LYS A 172 32.96 23.30 0.65
C LYS A 172 31.87 23.91 1.53
N LYS A 173 32.18 25.01 2.22
CA LYS A 173 31.14 25.80 2.89
C LYS A 173 30.11 26.24 1.84
N SER A 174 28.88 25.73 1.94
CA SER A 174 27.79 26.22 1.10
C SER A 174 27.66 27.72 1.33
N GLN A 175 27.70 28.48 0.25
CA GLN A 175 27.23 29.86 0.25
C GLN A 175 25.72 29.88 0.48
#